data_AF-A0AAT9TEE8-F1
#
_entry.id   AF-A0AAT9TEE8-F1
#
_cell.length_a   1.000
_cell.length_b   1.000
_cell.length_c   1.000
_cell.angle_alpha   90.00
_cell.angle_beta   90.00
_cell.angle_gamma   90.00
#
_symmetry.space_group_name_H-M   'P 1'
#
loop_
_entity.id
_entity.type
_entity.pdbx_description
1 polymer ?
#
loop_
_entity_poly.entity_id
_entity_poly.type
_entity_poly.pdbx_seq_one_letter_code
_entity_poly.pdbx_strand_id
1 'polypeptide(L)'
;MIPTFDVEIELDYEIAELRDDLTAEDVASGFTEHHGYECVGLPSWEDVVACLKDEAEILAQAAKSGAQDGITEILDAIQEADDVHYADRMSVFQFNDVGVGGLSLALSAARAATFYSCSGSHDTSHHADHPLVGVVPDAERAQLLAELTERAGCGIGQEWGRWYVYAASVTEMHALAQLILAQRDVLDALPEPQWAHGLVEQLELMQD
;
A
#
# COMPACT_ATOMS: atom_id res chain seq x y z
N MET A 1 -13.66 -16.18 3.91
CA MET A 1 -12.54 -16.13 4.86
C MET A 1 -11.49 -15.17 4.31
N ILE A 2 -10.55 -14.68 5.12
CA ILE A 2 -9.44 -13.89 4.58
C ILE A 2 -8.40 -14.88 3.99
N PRO A 3 -7.95 -14.71 2.74
CA PRO A 3 -6.91 -15.55 2.15
C PRO A 3 -5.61 -15.56 2.95
N THR A 4 -4.88 -16.66 2.86
CA THR A 4 -3.53 -16.80 3.44
C THR A 4 -2.65 -17.56 2.46
N PHE A 5 -1.42 -17.09 2.31
CA PHE A 5 -0.47 -17.55 1.30
C PHE A 5 0.75 -18.20 1.96
N ASP A 6 1.31 -19.21 1.30
CA ASP A 6 2.51 -19.91 1.75
C ASP A 6 3.74 -19.13 1.26
N VAL A 7 4.19 -18.18 2.07
CA VAL A 7 5.35 -17.32 1.79
C VAL A 7 6.24 -17.24 3.03
N GLU A 8 7.55 -17.31 2.82
CA GLU A 8 8.53 -17.15 3.90
C GLU A 8 8.76 -15.68 4.19
N ILE A 9 8.57 -15.28 5.45
CA ILE A 9 8.71 -13.90 5.90
C ILE A 9 10.19 -13.64 6.23
N GLU A 10 10.84 -12.84 5.40
CA GLU A 10 12.24 -12.45 5.54
C GLU A 10 12.41 -10.94 5.40
N LEU A 11 13.52 -10.43 5.92
CA LEU A 11 13.94 -9.04 5.77
C LEU A 11 15.24 -9.03 4.96
N ASP A 12 15.10 -9.05 3.64
CA ASP A 12 16.21 -9.04 2.68
C ASP A 12 16.29 -7.66 2.00
N TYR A 13 17.04 -6.76 2.63
CA TYR A 13 17.22 -5.39 2.16
C TYR A 13 18.58 -4.81 2.59
N GLU A 14 19.05 -3.83 1.81
CA GLU A 14 20.21 -3.01 2.10
C GLU A 14 19.85 -1.53 1.91
N ILE A 15 19.82 -0.78 3.01
CA ILE A 15 19.45 0.65 3.01
C ILE A 15 20.40 1.47 2.11
N ALA A 16 21.67 1.08 2.05
CA ALA A 16 22.67 1.76 1.22
C ALA A 16 22.45 1.57 -0.29
N GLU A 17 21.63 0.59 -0.68
CA GLU A 17 21.29 0.29 -2.08
C GLU A 17 19.91 0.83 -2.48
N LEU A 18 19.24 1.58 -1.59
CA LEU A 18 17.98 2.23 -1.92
C LEU A 18 18.16 3.28 -3.02
N ARG A 19 17.16 3.36 -3.89
CA ARG A 19 17.08 4.39 -4.93
C ARG A 19 16.86 5.76 -4.29
N ASP A 20 17.73 6.72 -4.61
CA ASP A 20 17.72 8.08 -4.04
C ASP A 20 17.58 9.19 -5.11
N ASP A 21 17.42 8.81 -6.38
CA ASP A 21 17.37 9.70 -7.54
C ASP A 21 15.96 10.02 -8.03
N LEU A 22 14.92 9.64 -7.28
CA LEU A 22 13.52 9.91 -7.64
C LEU A 22 13.25 11.41 -7.72
N THR A 23 12.56 11.81 -8.78
CA THR A 23 12.02 13.16 -8.97
C THR A 23 10.49 13.17 -8.79
N ALA A 24 9.91 14.36 -8.66
CA ALA A 24 8.45 14.53 -8.64
C ALA A 24 7.78 13.97 -9.91
N GLU A 25 8.41 14.13 -11.07
CA GLU A 25 7.93 13.61 -12.36
C GLU A 25 7.96 12.08 -12.38
N ASP A 26 9.03 11.44 -11.88
CA ASP A 26 9.10 9.98 -11.76
C ASP A 26 7.96 9.44 -10.90
N VAL A 27 7.70 10.07 -9.75
CA VAL A 27 6.66 9.64 -8.81
C VAL A 27 5.26 9.88 -9.40
N ALA A 28 5.02 11.02 -10.05
CA ALA A 28 3.73 11.33 -10.67
C ALA A 28 3.41 10.41 -11.85
N SER A 29 4.40 10.17 -12.73
CA SER A 29 4.24 9.35 -13.94
C SER A 29 4.09 7.85 -13.65
N GLY A 30 4.37 7.44 -12.41
CA GLY A 30 4.49 6.05 -12.03
C GLY A 30 5.81 5.47 -12.54
N PHE A 31 6.71 5.12 -11.63
CA PHE A 31 8.00 4.51 -11.95
C PHE A 31 7.96 2.97 -11.85
N THR A 32 6.82 2.41 -12.24
CA THR A 32 6.44 1.01 -12.09
C THR A 32 6.77 0.22 -13.36
N GLU A 33 6.86 -1.11 -13.27
CA GLU A 33 6.94 -2.00 -14.45
C GLU A 33 5.56 -2.46 -14.94
N HIS A 34 4.50 -2.04 -14.25
CA HIS A 34 3.14 -2.50 -14.48
C HIS A 34 2.21 -1.29 -14.74
N HIS A 35 1.74 -1.18 -15.98
CA HIS A 35 0.91 -0.07 -16.50
C HIS A 35 -0.43 0.20 -15.77
N GLY A 36 -0.72 -0.49 -14.66
CA GLY A 36 -1.99 -0.39 -13.93
C GLY A 36 -1.94 0.32 -12.58
N TYR A 37 -0.76 0.63 -12.03
CA TYR A 37 -0.67 1.33 -10.75
C TYR A 37 -0.62 2.85 -10.98
N GLU A 38 -1.56 3.57 -10.37
CA GLU A 38 -1.62 5.03 -10.38
C GLU A 38 -0.96 5.59 -9.11
N CYS A 39 -0.28 6.75 -9.25
CA CYS A 39 0.32 7.43 -8.11
C CYS A 39 -0.77 7.84 -7.10
N VAL A 40 -0.66 7.37 -5.86
CA VAL A 40 -1.59 7.74 -4.77
C VAL A 40 -1.40 9.17 -4.27
N GLY A 41 -0.45 9.93 -4.83
CA GLY A 41 -0.15 11.30 -4.44
C GLY A 41 0.34 11.41 -3.00
N LEU A 42 -0.01 12.51 -2.33
CA LEU A 42 0.35 12.78 -0.93
C LEU A 42 -0.90 12.82 -0.04
N PRO A 43 -1.51 11.66 0.25
CA PRO A 43 -2.72 11.60 1.07
C PRO A 43 -2.44 12.17 2.46
N SER A 44 -3.47 12.76 3.07
CA SER A 44 -3.39 13.20 4.46
C SER A 44 -3.49 12.01 5.41
N TRP A 45 -3.02 12.18 6.65
CA TRP A 45 -3.25 11.18 7.70
C TRP A 45 -4.75 10.97 8.01
N GLU A 46 -5.62 11.94 7.70
CA GLU A 46 -7.07 11.78 7.82
C GLU A 46 -7.61 10.81 6.76
N ASP A 47 -7.09 10.87 5.54
CA ASP A 47 -7.40 9.92 4.46
C ASP A 47 -6.94 8.50 4.84
N VAL A 48 -5.74 8.38 5.43
CA VAL A 48 -5.23 7.10 5.96
C VAL A 48 -6.17 6.53 7.02
N VAL A 49 -6.65 7.36 7.96
CA VAL A 49 -7.59 6.93 9.01
C VAL A 49 -8.92 6.46 8.42
N ALA A 50 -9.48 7.21 7.46
CA ALA A 50 -10.72 6.83 6.80
C ALA A 50 -10.58 5.50 6.06
N CYS A 51 -9.51 5.35 5.28
CA CYS A 51 -9.19 4.13 4.56
C CYS A 51 -9.03 2.92 5.49
N LEU A 52 -8.22 3.03 6.54
CA LEU A 52 -8.01 1.94 7.49
C LEU A 52 -9.29 1.55 8.24
N LYS A 53 -10.17 2.51 8.53
CA LYS A 53 -11.45 2.21 9.15
C LYS A 53 -12.33 1.36 8.23
N ASP A 54 -12.49 1.81 6.98
CA ASP A 54 -13.34 1.12 6.01
C ASP A 54 -12.76 -0.26 5.62
N GLU A 55 -11.44 -0.37 5.52
CA GLU A 55 -10.72 -1.62 5.31
C GLU A 55 -10.97 -2.59 6.48
N ALA A 56 -10.84 -2.13 7.72
CA ALA A 56 -11.09 -2.96 8.91
C ALA A 56 -12.54 -3.48 8.96
N GLU A 57 -13.52 -2.70 8.52
CA GLU A 57 -14.92 -3.14 8.42
C GLU A 57 -15.12 -4.26 7.40
N ILE A 58 -14.44 -4.20 6.26
CA ILE A 58 -14.48 -5.26 5.23
C ILE A 58 -13.75 -6.50 5.74
N LEU A 59 -12.53 -6.36 6.27
CA LEU A 59 -11.75 -7.47 6.80
C LEU A 59 -12.51 -8.21 7.93
N ALA A 60 -13.19 -7.48 8.82
CA ALA A 60 -14.00 -8.07 9.89
C ALA A 60 -15.22 -8.87 9.37
N GLN A 61 -15.74 -8.51 8.20
CA GLN A 61 -16.81 -9.27 7.52
C GLN A 61 -16.21 -10.47 6.76
N ALA A 62 -15.12 -10.28 6.03
CA ALA A 62 -14.43 -11.32 5.27
C ALA A 62 -13.94 -12.46 6.16
N ALA A 63 -13.50 -12.14 7.38
CA ALA A 63 -13.10 -13.13 8.40
C ALA A 63 -14.24 -14.08 8.82
N LYS A 64 -15.51 -13.68 8.62
CA LYS A 64 -16.69 -14.50 8.94
C LYS A 64 -17.27 -15.21 7.71
N SER A 65 -16.82 -14.83 6.51
CA SER A 65 -17.26 -15.45 5.26
C SER A 65 -16.75 -16.89 5.14
N GLY A 66 -17.57 -17.76 4.53
CA GLY A 66 -17.19 -19.13 4.17
C GLY A 66 -16.59 -19.27 2.77
N ALA A 67 -16.54 -18.20 1.97
CA ALA A 67 -15.93 -18.21 0.64
C ALA A 67 -14.41 -18.32 0.74
N GLN A 68 -13.77 -18.83 -0.33
CA GLN A 68 -12.32 -18.94 -0.44
C GLN A 68 -11.66 -17.57 -0.33
N ASP A 69 -12.20 -16.58 -1.05
CA ASP A 69 -11.89 -15.17 -0.88
C ASP A 69 -13.13 -14.44 -0.38
N GLY A 70 -13.14 -14.13 0.92
CA GLY A 70 -14.24 -13.40 1.54
C GLY A 70 -14.22 -11.91 1.25
N ILE A 71 -13.11 -11.34 0.80
CA ILE A 71 -13.03 -9.92 0.44
C ILE A 71 -13.69 -9.75 -0.92
N THR A 72 -13.31 -10.55 -1.91
CA THR A 72 -13.93 -10.56 -3.25
C THR A 72 -15.43 -10.82 -3.16
N GLU A 73 -15.88 -11.81 -2.37
CA GLU A 73 -17.32 -12.09 -2.18
C GLU A 73 -18.09 -10.84 -1.70
N ILE A 74 -17.51 -10.07 -0.78
CA ILE A 74 -18.14 -8.86 -0.24
C ILE A 74 -18.17 -7.75 -1.29
N LEU A 75 -17.04 -7.54 -1.98
CA LEU A 75 -16.91 -6.50 -3.00
C LEU A 75 -17.83 -6.75 -4.19
N ASP A 76 -17.88 -7.99 -4.68
CA ASP A 76 -18.80 -8.41 -5.75
C ASP A 76 -20.25 -8.18 -5.34
N ALA A 77 -20.62 -8.54 -4.10
CA ALA A 77 -21.98 -8.32 -3.60
C ALA A 77 -22.34 -6.82 -3.49
N ILE A 78 -21.38 -5.95 -3.13
CA ILE A 78 -21.59 -4.50 -3.12
C ILE A 78 -21.77 -3.98 -4.54
N GLN A 79 -20.92 -4.39 -5.47
CA GLN A 79 -20.98 -3.97 -6.88
C GLN A 79 -22.28 -4.41 -7.56
N GLU A 80 -22.68 -5.68 -7.37
CA GLU A 80 -23.94 -6.21 -7.91
C GLU A 80 -25.17 -5.48 -7.37
N ALA A 81 -25.11 -5.00 -6.12
CA ALA A 81 -26.22 -4.28 -5.48
C ALA A 81 -26.30 -2.82 -5.94
N ASP A 82 -25.16 -2.11 -6.01
CA ASP A 82 -25.08 -0.71 -6.38
C ASP A 82 -23.65 -0.34 -6.85
N ASP A 83 -23.46 -0.26 -8.16
CA ASP A 83 -22.18 0.06 -8.80
C ASP A 83 -21.68 1.49 -8.46
N VAL A 84 -22.58 2.44 -8.19
CA VAL A 84 -22.19 3.79 -7.77
C VAL A 84 -21.67 3.75 -6.34
N HIS A 85 -22.36 3.04 -5.45
CA HIS A 85 -21.88 2.86 -4.08
C HIS A 85 -20.55 2.10 -4.03
N TYR A 86 -20.36 1.12 -4.90
CA TYR A 86 -19.08 0.43 -5.06
C TYR A 86 -17.98 1.41 -5.45
N ALA A 87 -18.19 2.22 -6.49
CA ALA A 87 -17.20 3.23 -6.92
C ALA A 87 -16.88 4.25 -5.82
N ASP A 88 -17.89 4.77 -5.11
CA ASP A 88 -17.70 5.67 -3.97
C ASP A 88 -16.86 5.01 -2.88
N ARG A 89 -17.11 3.73 -2.58
CA ARG A 89 -16.33 2.98 -1.58
C ARG A 89 -14.89 2.73 -2.04
N MET A 90 -14.69 2.37 -3.31
CA MET A 90 -13.34 2.16 -3.86
C MET A 90 -12.51 3.44 -3.93
N SER A 91 -13.17 4.61 -4.06
CA SER A 91 -12.47 5.90 -4.01
C SER A 91 -11.77 6.16 -2.66
N VAL A 92 -12.30 5.63 -1.56
CA VAL A 92 -11.67 5.72 -0.22
C VAL A 92 -10.33 4.97 -0.19
N PHE A 93 -10.20 3.89 -0.97
CA PHE A 93 -8.97 3.12 -1.11
C PHE A 93 -8.06 3.67 -2.22
N GLN A 94 -8.39 4.81 -2.83
CA GLN A 94 -7.74 5.32 -4.06
C GLN A 94 -7.69 4.24 -5.15
N PHE A 95 -8.76 3.45 -5.26
CA PHE A 95 -8.87 2.30 -6.17
C PHE A 95 -7.81 1.21 -6.01
N ASN A 96 -7.07 1.18 -4.90
CA ASN A 96 -6.22 0.05 -4.54
C ASN A 96 -7.04 -1.11 -3.98
N ASP A 97 -6.48 -2.32 -4.05
CA ASP A 97 -7.07 -3.52 -3.46
C ASP A 97 -7.29 -3.36 -1.94
N VAL A 98 -8.46 -3.81 -1.47
CA VAL A 98 -8.78 -3.83 -0.04
C VAL A 98 -7.82 -4.76 0.71
N GLY A 99 -7.24 -4.26 1.80
CA GLY A 99 -6.27 -4.98 2.61
C GLY A 99 -4.82 -4.57 2.35
N VAL A 100 -4.56 -3.85 1.25
CA VAL A 100 -3.26 -3.22 0.97
C VAL A 100 -3.38 -1.72 0.70
N GLY A 101 -4.57 -1.22 0.33
CA GLY A 101 -4.81 0.21 0.11
C GLY A 101 -4.48 1.06 1.34
N GLY A 102 -4.85 0.61 2.54
CA GLY A 102 -4.47 1.29 3.78
C GLY A 102 -2.96 1.44 3.95
N LEU A 103 -2.19 0.42 3.57
CA LEU A 103 -0.72 0.46 3.63
C LEU A 103 -0.13 1.39 2.56
N SER A 104 -0.63 1.33 1.32
CA SER A 104 -0.19 2.23 0.24
C SER A 104 -0.38 3.70 0.63
N LEU A 105 -1.55 4.04 1.19
CA LEU A 105 -1.83 5.39 1.66
C LEU A 105 -0.94 5.78 2.85
N ALA A 106 -0.76 4.90 3.83
CA ALA A 106 0.08 5.18 4.99
C ALA A 106 1.55 5.41 4.62
N LEU A 107 2.10 4.61 3.70
CA LEU A 107 3.46 4.78 3.19
C LEU A 107 3.60 6.09 2.42
N SER A 108 2.64 6.45 1.57
CA SER A 108 2.71 7.71 0.83
C SER A 108 2.53 8.95 1.72
N ALA A 109 1.63 8.89 2.70
CA ALA A 109 1.49 9.92 3.74
C ALA A 109 2.80 10.09 4.51
N ALA A 110 3.51 8.99 4.80
CA ALA A 110 4.84 8.97 5.41
C ALA A 110 5.97 9.50 4.49
N ARG A 111 5.66 9.95 3.26
CA ARG A 111 6.63 10.36 2.24
C ARG A 111 7.56 9.22 1.81
N ALA A 112 7.04 8.00 1.69
CA ALA A 112 7.71 6.90 1.01
C ALA A 112 6.99 6.65 -0.33
N ALA A 113 7.71 6.72 -1.45
CA ALA A 113 7.09 6.71 -2.78
C ALA A 113 6.61 5.31 -3.14
N THR A 114 5.30 5.09 -3.19
CA THR A 114 4.70 3.80 -3.55
C THR A 114 4.59 3.67 -5.07
N PHE A 115 4.79 2.44 -5.58
CA PHE A 115 4.79 2.17 -7.02
C PHE A 115 4.08 0.87 -7.41
N TYR A 116 3.56 0.13 -6.44
CA TYR A 116 2.85 -1.12 -6.68
C TYR A 116 2.00 -1.46 -5.46
N SER A 117 0.84 -2.05 -5.68
CA SER A 117 0.08 -2.72 -4.63
C SER A 117 -0.76 -3.84 -5.21
N CYS A 118 -0.83 -4.96 -4.50
CA CYS A 118 -1.68 -6.08 -4.84
C CYS A 118 -2.08 -6.84 -3.57
N SER A 119 -3.35 -7.19 -3.41
CA SER A 119 -3.79 -8.04 -2.28
C SER A 119 -3.36 -9.51 -2.42
N GLY A 120 -2.90 -9.91 -3.60
CA GLY A 120 -2.65 -11.29 -3.97
C GLY A 120 -3.94 -12.08 -4.16
N SER A 121 -3.86 -13.22 -4.86
CA SER A 121 -4.96 -14.18 -4.99
C SER A 121 -4.45 -15.58 -5.24
N HIS A 122 -5.30 -16.56 -4.94
CA HIS A 122 -5.06 -17.97 -5.29
C HIS A 122 -5.39 -18.29 -6.76
N ASP A 123 -5.93 -17.32 -7.51
CA ASP A 123 -6.17 -17.43 -8.94
C ASP A 123 -5.21 -16.54 -9.76
N THR A 124 -5.26 -16.68 -11.08
CA THR A 124 -4.35 -15.95 -11.99
C THR A 124 -4.80 -14.51 -12.27
N SER A 125 -5.73 -13.94 -11.49
CA SER A 125 -6.25 -12.58 -11.75
C SER A 125 -5.37 -11.48 -11.15
N HIS A 126 -4.45 -11.84 -10.25
CA HIS A 126 -3.52 -10.91 -9.60
C HIS A 126 -2.10 -11.02 -10.17
N HIS A 127 -1.36 -9.91 -10.10
CA HIS A 127 0.03 -9.83 -10.56
C HIS A 127 1.04 -10.42 -9.57
N ALA A 128 0.66 -10.58 -8.29
CA ALA A 128 1.48 -11.19 -7.24
C ALA A 128 0.75 -12.38 -6.62
N ASP A 129 1.52 -13.39 -6.21
CA ASP A 129 1.01 -14.63 -5.59
C ASP A 129 0.65 -14.46 -4.10
N HIS A 130 0.91 -13.28 -3.52
CA HIS A 130 0.63 -12.92 -2.13
C HIS A 130 0.51 -11.39 -1.99
N PRO A 131 -0.04 -10.88 -0.86
CA PRO A 131 -0.09 -9.46 -0.57
C PRO A 131 1.27 -8.81 -0.70
N LEU A 132 1.34 -7.71 -1.45
CA LEU A 132 2.58 -7.00 -1.72
C LEU A 132 2.32 -5.51 -1.99
N VAL A 133 3.15 -4.65 -1.42
CA VAL A 133 3.20 -3.20 -1.72
C VAL A 133 4.64 -2.81 -2.05
N GLY A 134 4.84 -2.22 -3.22
CA GLY A 134 6.11 -1.67 -3.66
C GLY A 134 6.30 -0.25 -3.17
N VAL A 135 7.45 0.04 -2.55
CA VAL A 135 7.77 1.35 -2.00
C VAL A 135 9.26 1.69 -2.12
N VAL A 136 9.58 2.97 -2.27
CA VAL A 136 10.95 3.51 -2.21
C VAL A 136 11.00 4.54 -1.07
N PRO A 137 11.44 4.12 0.13
CA PRO A 137 11.74 5.05 1.21
C PRO A 137 13.14 5.66 1.04
N ASP A 138 13.37 6.85 1.58
CA ASP A 138 14.74 7.32 1.83
C ASP A 138 15.35 6.59 3.04
N ALA A 139 16.66 6.76 3.24
CA ALA A 139 17.41 6.02 4.24
C ALA A 139 16.93 6.23 5.69
N GLU A 140 16.44 7.42 6.06
CA GLU A 140 15.97 7.68 7.44
C GLU A 140 14.60 7.03 7.66
N ARG A 141 13.69 7.16 6.69
CA ARG A 141 12.38 6.50 6.70
C ARG A 141 12.51 4.98 6.67
N ALA A 142 13.44 4.47 5.86
CA ALA A 142 13.69 3.04 5.69
C ALA A 142 13.98 2.34 7.03
N GLN A 143 14.81 2.95 7.89
CA GLN A 143 15.13 2.38 9.20
C GLN A 143 13.88 2.17 10.05
N LEU A 144 13.04 3.20 10.19
CA LEU A 144 11.81 3.12 10.97
C LEU A 144 10.81 2.15 10.33
N LEU A 145 10.64 2.21 9.01
CA LEU A 145 9.70 1.34 8.29
C LEU A 145 10.10 -0.13 8.40
N ALA A 146 11.39 -0.47 8.36
CA ALA A 146 11.84 -1.84 8.53
C ALA A 146 11.50 -2.39 9.93
N GLU A 147 11.72 -1.61 10.99
CA GLU A 147 11.33 -2.00 12.36
C GLU A 147 9.81 -2.21 12.49
N LEU A 148 9.00 -1.35 11.86
CA LEU A 148 7.55 -1.50 11.87
C LEU A 148 7.09 -2.72 11.06
N THR A 149 7.76 -2.99 9.94
CA THR A 149 7.49 -4.14 9.06
C THR A 149 7.74 -5.45 9.79
N GLU A 150 8.89 -5.58 10.46
CA GLU A 150 9.21 -6.73 11.31
C GLU A 150 8.13 -6.94 12.40
N ARG A 151 7.75 -5.86 13.10
CA ARG A 151 6.75 -5.90 14.16
C ARG A 151 5.36 -6.31 13.69
N ALA A 152 5.02 -6.01 12.43
CA ALA A 152 3.75 -6.41 11.82
C ALA A 152 3.74 -7.90 11.39
N GLY A 153 4.90 -8.56 11.36
CA GLY A 153 5.04 -9.90 10.77
C GLY A 153 5.08 -9.88 9.24
N CYS A 154 5.46 -8.75 8.64
CA CYS A 154 5.65 -8.60 7.21
C CYS A 154 7.13 -8.82 6.84
N GLY A 155 7.36 -9.15 5.56
CA GLY A 155 8.69 -9.26 4.97
C GLY A 155 9.03 -8.05 4.09
N ILE A 156 10.32 -7.91 3.77
CA ILE A 156 10.86 -6.95 2.81
C ILE A 156 11.76 -7.71 1.86
N GLY A 157 11.44 -7.67 0.57
CA GLY A 157 12.38 -7.99 -0.49
C GLY A 157 12.87 -6.71 -1.15
N GLN A 158 14.07 -6.73 -1.74
CA GLN A 158 14.62 -5.58 -2.43
C GLN A 158 15.06 -5.93 -3.85
N GLU A 159 14.64 -5.12 -4.82
CA GLU A 159 15.08 -5.25 -6.21
C GLU A 159 15.30 -3.87 -6.84
N TRP A 160 16.48 -3.67 -7.44
CA TRP A 160 16.88 -2.41 -8.07
C TRP A 160 16.70 -1.17 -7.19
N GLY A 161 17.01 -1.30 -5.89
CA GLY A 161 16.89 -0.22 -4.91
C GLY A 161 15.45 0.13 -4.53
N ARG A 162 14.50 -0.77 -4.80
CA ARG A 162 13.09 -0.65 -4.45
C ARG A 162 12.72 -1.73 -3.45
N TRP A 163 11.88 -1.40 -2.47
CA TRP A 163 11.35 -2.37 -1.53
C TRP A 163 10.03 -2.94 -1.99
N TYR A 164 9.87 -4.23 -1.75
CA TYR A 164 8.65 -5.00 -1.93
C TYR A 164 8.27 -5.49 -0.55
N VAL A 165 7.34 -4.80 0.10
CA VAL A 165 6.82 -5.17 1.41
C VAL A 165 5.72 -6.19 1.20
N TYR A 166 5.83 -7.35 1.82
CA TYR A 166 4.91 -8.47 1.57
C TYR A 166 4.50 -9.20 2.84
N ALA A 167 3.44 -9.99 2.77
CA ALA A 167 2.96 -10.78 3.91
C ALA A 167 2.21 -12.05 3.48
N ALA A 168 1.99 -12.94 4.45
CA ALA A 168 1.17 -14.13 4.26
C ALA A 168 -0.34 -13.82 4.16
N SER A 169 -0.80 -12.68 4.66
CA SER A 169 -2.18 -12.23 4.50
C SER A 169 -2.25 -10.70 4.50
N VAL A 170 -3.35 -10.16 3.96
CA VAL A 170 -3.65 -8.74 4.05
C VAL A 170 -3.90 -8.26 5.49
N THR A 171 -4.09 -9.20 6.43
CA THR A 171 -4.23 -8.88 7.86
C THR A 171 -2.96 -8.25 8.41
N GLU A 172 -1.79 -8.79 8.08
CA GLU A 172 -0.50 -8.25 8.50
C GLU A 172 -0.21 -6.92 7.79
N MET A 173 -0.59 -6.78 6.50
CA MET A 173 -0.46 -5.53 5.75
C MET A 173 -1.29 -4.40 6.38
N HIS A 174 -2.52 -4.70 6.77
CA HIS A 174 -3.38 -3.79 7.53
C HIS A 174 -2.77 -3.41 8.90
N ALA A 175 -2.21 -4.40 9.61
CA ALA A 175 -1.55 -4.16 10.89
C ALA A 175 -0.30 -3.26 10.74
N LEU A 176 0.49 -3.45 9.68
CA LEU A 176 1.62 -2.58 9.35
C LEU A 176 1.16 -1.14 9.12
N ALA A 177 0.10 -0.94 8.34
CA ALA A 177 -0.44 0.39 8.10
C ALA A 177 -0.88 1.10 9.39
N GLN A 178 -1.50 0.36 10.33
CA GLN A 178 -1.84 0.89 11.66
C GLN A 178 -0.60 1.27 12.48
N LEU A 179 0.47 0.47 12.40
CA LEU A 179 1.74 0.76 13.08
C LEU A 179 2.41 2.02 12.51
N ILE A 180 2.39 2.21 11.18
CA ILE A 180 2.88 3.42 10.51
C ILE A 180 2.06 4.64 10.94
N LEU A 181 0.72 4.55 10.93
CA LEU A 181 -0.16 5.63 11.39
C LEU A 181 0.10 6.01 12.86
N ALA A 182 0.44 5.04 13.70
CA ALA A 182 0.81 5.29 15.10
C ALA A 182 2.16 6.01 15.25
N GLN A 183 3.00 6.01 14.21
CA GLN A 183 4.29 6.73 14.15
C GLN A 183 4.23 8.02 13.32
N ARG A 184 3.04 8.49 12.91
CA ARG A 184 2.88 9.68 12.05
C ARG A 184 3.68 10.90 12.51
N ASP A 185 3.69 11.21 13.81
CA ASP A 185 4.39 12.39 14.34
C ASP A 185 5.92 12.26 14.21
N VAL A 186 6.45 11.03 14.22
CA VAL A 186 7.87 10.75 14.01
C VAL A 186 8.22 10.86 12.52
N LEU A 187 7.37 10.32 11.65
CA LEU A 187 7.55 10.35 10.19
C LEU A 187 7.43 11.77 9.64
N ASP A 188 6.48 12.56 10.13
CA ASP A 188 6.29 13.98 9.76
C ASP A 188 7.45 14.87 10.23
N ALA A 189 8.20 14.44 11.24
CA ALA A 189 9.37 15.17 11.73
C ALA A 189 10.64 14.93 10.90
N LEU A 190 10.65 13.91 10.03
CA LEU A 190 11.77 13.62 9.14
C LEU A 190 11.81 14.65 7.99
N PRO A 191 13.01 15.02 7.48
CA PRO A 191 13.13 15.91 6.32
C PRO A 191 12.33 15.38 5.14
N GLU A 192 11.63 16.25 4.40
CA GLU A 192 10.91 15.80 3.19
C GLU A 192 11.90 15.34 2.11
N PRO A 193 11.60 14.23 1.40
CA PRO A 193 12.43 13.79 0.28
C PRO A 193 12.30 14.76 -0.91
N GLN A 194 13.33 14.83 -1.74
CA GLN A 194 13.37 15.82 -2.84
C GLN A 194 12.21 15.66 -3.83
N TRP A 195 11.78 14.44 -4.12
CA TRP A 195 10.66 14.19 -5.05
C TRP A 195 9.33 14.73 -4.56
N ALA A 196 9.13 14.95 -3.26
CA ALA A 196 7.88 15.49 -2.73
C ALA A 196 7.67 16.94 -3.17
N HIS A 197 8.75 17.67 -3.43
CA HIS A 197 8.72 19.05 -3.89
C HIS A 197 8.31 19.08 -5.37
N GLY A 198 7.17 19.69 -5.68
CA GLY A 198 6.66 19.79 -7.05
C GLY A 198 5.74 18.64 -7.47
N LEU A 199 5.47 17.66 -6.60
CA LEU A 199 4.65 16.50 -6.93
C LEU A 199 3.19 16.88 -7.23
N VAL A 200 2.61 17.81 -6.45
CA VAL A 200 1.24 18.27 -6.68
C VAL A 200 1.10 18.89 -8.07
N GLU A 201 2.05 19.75 -8.45
CA GLU A 201 2.08 20.38 -9.76
C GLU A 201 2.24 19.36 -10.90
N GLN A 202 3.05 18.31 -10.71
CA GLN A 202 3.16 17.24 -11.70
C GLN A 202 1.87 16.43 -11.85
N LEU A 203 1.19 16.13 -10.74
CA LEU A 203 -0.09 15.41 -10.77
C LEU A 203 -1.18 16.24 -11.46
N GLU A 204 -1.23 17.54 -11.23
CA GLU A 204 -2.16 18.46 -11.94
C GLU A 204 -1.90 18.47 -13.45
N LEU A 205 -0.63 18.50 -13.87
CA LEU A 205 -0.26 18.49 -15.29
C LEU A 205 -0.65 17.18 -16.01
N MET A 206 -0.77 16.07 -15.30
CA MET A 206 -1.14 14.78 -15.87
C MET A 206 -2.66 14.59 -16.01
N GLN A 207 -3.46 15.45 -15.37
CA GLN A 207 -4.93 15.40 -15.42
C GLN A 207 -5.52 16.28 -16.54
N ASP A 208 -4.70 17.13 -17.17
CA ASP A 208 -5.05 18.02 -18.30
C ASP A 208 -4.81 17.37 -19.68
#